data_AF-A0A945W1V2-F1
#
_entry.id   AF-A0A945W1V2-F1
#
_cell.length_a   1.000
_cell.length_b   1.000
_cell.length_c   1.000
_cell.angle_alpha   90.00
_cell.angle_beta   90.00
_cell.angle_gamma   90.00
#
_symmetry.space_group_name_H-M   'P 1'
#
loop_
_entity.id
_entity.type
_entity.pdbx_description
1 polymer ?
#
loop_
_entity_poly.entity_id
_entity_poly.type
_entity_poly.pdbx_seq_one_letter_code
_entity_poly.pdbx_strand_id
1 'polypeptide(L)'
;MQHSTINRQASIDNNHLPIFNIQSKAGFTLIELLIVIVIMMFLAGITVPIVSSIQTNAKKGVTSAQISQLGIALKQFESDFGFFPPQSYTAAYSPSLSLGGVSIPRDDELTSGSRCLIFFLGSKFIFTSTSFTATYGPYIEFKRSQLSQVSGADFSDGETIQYISVDGVNGLSNVYEYKDPFGSNYYYDSINTLPAPTINNTASFDIYSYGPDKTDDSGVSTSDDITNW
;
A
#
# COMPACT_ATOMS: atom_id res chain seq x y z
N MET A 1 -11.02 116.77 -2.86
CA MET A 1 -11.48 115.44 -3.29
C MET A 1 -10.28 114.65 -3.79
N GLN A 2 -9.92 113.57 -3.10
CA GLN A 2 -9.10 112.40 -3.49
C GLN A 2 -8.61 111.77 -2.18
N HIS A 3 -9.43 110.93 -1.56
CA HIS A 3 -9.51 109.47 -1.81
C HIS A 3 -8.28 108.74 -1.25
N SER A 4 -8.28 108.58 0.09
CA SER A 4 -7.46 107.62 0.81
C SER A 4 -8.31 106.38 1.09
N THR A 5 -7.90 105.22 0.58
CA THR A 5 -8.32 103.93 1.13
C THR A 5 -7.28 102.86 0.78
N ILE A 6 -6.36 102.68 1.74
CA ILE A 6 -6.01 101.43 2.42
C ILE A 6 -5.96 100.17 1.55
N ASN A 7 -4.71 99.72 1.39
CA ASN A 7 -4.28 98.41 0.94
C ASN A 7 -4.70 97.33 1.96
N ARG A 8 -5.45 96.32 1.52
CA ARG A 8 -5.67 95.06 2.26
C ARG A 8 -5.43 93.89 1.31
N GLN A 9 -4.24 93.31 1.39
CA GLN A 9 -3.97 91.98 0.86
C GLN A 9 -4.71 90.98 1.74
N ALA A 10 -5.70 90.30 1.15
CA ALA A 10 -6.39 89.19 1.78
C ALA A 10 -5.45 87.97 1.74
N SER A 11 -5.03 87.49 2.91
CA SER A 11 -4.36 86.20 3.07
C SER A 11 -5.34 85.09 2.68
N ILE A 12 -5.04 84.37 1.60
CA ILE A 12 -5.80 83.18 1.19
C ILE A 12 -5.29 82.01 2.03
N ASP A 13 -5.98 81.70 3.13
CA ASP A 13 -5.76 80.48 3.89
C ASP A 13 -6.30 79.28 3.10
N ASN A 14 -5.40 78.51 2.51
CA ASN A 14 -5.70 77.23 1.87
C ASN A 14 -5.95 76.14 2.93
N ASN A 15 -7.09 76.21 3.62
CA ASN A 15 -7.54 75.13 4.48
C ASN A 15 -8.22 74.04 3.63
N HIS A 16 -7.46 73.00 3.34
CA HIS A 16 -7.93 71.73 2.77
C HIS A 16 -9.03 71.17 3.68
N LEU A 17 -10.26 71.04 3.17
CA LEU A 17 -11.36 70.42 3.93
C LEU A 17 -11.02 68.94 4.19
N PRO A 18 -11.09 68.45 5.44
CA PRO A 18 -10.91 67.03 5.71
C PRO A 18 -12.15 66.28 5.20
N ILE A 19 -11.97 65.46 4.16
CA ILE A 19 -12.98 64.47 3.78
C ILE A 19 -12.96 63.38 4.86
N PHE A 20 -13.97 63.38 5.74
CA PHE A 20 -14.15 62.32 6.72
C PHE A 20 -14.44 61.01 5.98
N ASN A 21 -13.41 60.16 5.85
CA ASN A 21 -13.56 58.78 5.43
C ASN A 21 -14.26 58.00 6.55
N ILE A 22 -15.58 57.88 6.49
CA ILE A 22 -16.36 57.03 7.41
C ILE A 22 -16.13 55.57 6.98
N GLN A 23 -14.98 55.02 7.36
CA GLN A 23 -14.82 53.57 7.38
C GLN A 23 -15.65 53.03 8.54
N SER A 24 -16.87 52.61 8.24
CA SER A 24 -17.68 51.79 9.14
C SER A 24 -16.91 50.50 9.40
N LYS A 25 -16.20 50.43 10.53
CA LYS A 25 -15.69 49.17 11.04
C LYS A 25 -16.91 48.35 11.47
N ALA A 26 -17.42 47.53 10.57
CA ALA A 26 -18.39 46.50 10.89
C ALA A 26 -17.71 45.50 11.84
N GLY A 27 -17.99 45.61 13.14
CA GLY A 27 -17.59 44.63 14.13
C GLY A 27 -18.54 43.44 14.09
N PHE A 28 -18.00 42.23 14.20
CA PHE A 28 -18.81 41.02 14.38
C PHE A 28 -19.58 41.10 15.70
N THR A 29 -20.87 40.80 15.64
CA THR A 29 -21.69 40.63 16.85
C THR A 29 -21.41 39.27 17.48
N LEU A 30 -21.55 39.17 18.81
CA LEU A 30 -21.36 37.90 19.54
C LEU A 30 -22.32 36.82 19.01
N ILE A 31 -23.53 37.21 18.62
CA ILE A 31 -24.53 36.29 18.06
C ILE A 31 -24.13 35.74 16.69
N GLU A 32 -23.49 36.54 15.84
CA GLU A 32 -22.95 36.08 14.53
C GLU A 32 -21.82 35.08 14.73
N LEU A 33 -20.95 35.28 15.72
CA LEU A 33 -19.92 34.28 16.03
C LEU A 33 -20.55 33.00 16.62
N LEU A 34 -21.59 33.14 17.45
CA LEU A 34 -22.28 32.02 18.08
C LEU A 34 -22.98 31.12 17.05
N ILE A 35 -23.69 31.70 16.08
CA ILE A 35 -24.37 30.90 15.04
C ILE A 35 -23.35 30.17 14.15
N VAL A 36 -22.19 30.77 13.88
CA VAL A 36 -21.13 30.16 13.07
C VAL A 36 -20.54 28.93 13.77
N ILE A 37 -20.26 29.00 15.07
CA ILE A 37 -19.76 27.83 15.79
C ILE A 37 -20.83 26.74 15.90
N VAL A 38 -22.11 27.10 16.05
CA VAL A 38 -23.23 26.15 16.06
C VAL A 38 -23.33 25.41 14.72
N ILE A 39 -23.24 26.14 13.60
CA ILE A 39 -23.24 25.54 12.26
C ILE A 39 -22.00 24.67 12.05
N MET A 40 -20.81 25.12 12.49
CA MET A 40 -19.58 24.30 12.39
C MET A 40 -19.69 23.00 13.19
N MET A 41 -20.25 23.03 14.40
CA MET A 41 -20.47 21.82 15.21
C MET A 41 -21.47 20.87 14.55
N PHE A 42 -22.54 21.39 13.94
CA PHE A 42 -23.51 20.57 13.21
C PHE A 42 -22.89 19.88 11.99
N LEU A 43 -22.14 20.65 11.17
CA LEU A 43 -21.43 20.10 10.00
C LEU A 43 -20.35 19.09 10.41
N ALA A 44 -19.58 19.38 11.46
CA ALA A 44 -18.58 18.46 11.98
C ALA A 44 -19.20 17.16 12.49
N GLY A 45 -20.36 17.24 13.16
CA GLY A 45 -21.09 16.08 13.66
C GLY A 45 -21.51 15.09 12.56
N ILE A 46 -21.90 15.58 11.38
CA ILE A 46 -22.24 14.73 10.23
C ILE A 46 -20.98 14.19 9.54
N THR A 47 -19.88 14.96 9.54
CA THR A 47 -18.67 14.63 8.78
C THR A 47 -17.92 13.42 9.35
N VAL A 48 -17.78 13.32 10.68
CA VAL A 48 -16.98 12.26 11.34
C VAL A 48 -17.40 10.82 10.97
N PRO A 49 -18.68 10.39 11.03
CA PRO A 49 -19.06 9.02 10.72
C PRO A 49 -18.89 8.64 9.24
N ILE A 50 -18.95 9.61 8.32
CA ILE A 50 -18.78 9.36 6.89
C ILE A 50 -17.32 9.07 6.56
N VAL A 51 -16.38 9.74 7.23
CA VAL A 51 -14.94 9.59 6.98
C VAL A 51 -14.45 8.17 7.25
N SER A 52 -14.96 7.48 8.28
CA SER A 52 -14.53 6.10 8.60
C SER A 52 -14.93 5.10 7.51
N SER A 53 -16.15 5.21 6.98
CA SER A 53 -16.63 4.36 5.89
C SER A 53 -15.83 4.58 4.60
N ILE A 54 -15.51 5.84 4.27
CA ILE A 54 -14.66 6.18 3.11
C ILE A 54 -13.28 5.56 3.24
N GLN A 55 -12.66 5.65 4.42
CA GLN A 55 -11.33 5.06 4.65
C GLN A 55 -11.34 3.54 4.49
N THR A 56 -12.35 2.85 5.03
CA THR A 56 -12.49 1.40 4.86
C THR A 56 -12.63 1.03 3.38
N ASN A 57 -13.50 1.72 2.64
CA ASN A 57 -13.68 1.48 1.20
C ASN A 57 -12.41 1.76 0.39
N ALA A 58 -11.67 2.82 0.74
CA ALA A 58 -10.39 3.12 0.12
C ALA A 58 -9.37 2.00 0.37
N LYS A 59 -9.29 1.49 1.61
CA LYS A 59 -8.44 0.33 1.94
C LYS A 59 -8.84 -0.91 1.15
N LYS A 60 -10.14 -1.21 1.04
CA LYS A 60 -10.65 -2.33 0.23
C LYS A 60 -10.20 -2.21 -1.24
N GLY A 61 -10.30 -1.02 -1.82
CA GLY A 61 -9.83 -0.76 -3.19
C GLY A 61 -8.33 -0.96 -3.35
N VAL A 62 -7.53 -0.55 -2.37
CA VAL A 62 -6.07 -0.79 -2.36
C VAL A 62 -5.75 -2.29 -2.28
N THR A 63 -6.43 -3.04 -1.40
CA THR A 63 -6.24 -4.50 -1.29
C THR A 63 -6.56 -5.20 -2.60
N SER A 64 -7.69 -4.87 -3.24
CA SER A 64 -8.09 -5.44 -4.53
C SER A 64 -7.05 -5.16 -5.63
N ALA A 65 -6.50 -3.94 -5.67
CA ALA A 65 -5.43 -3.59 -6.60
C ALA A 65 -4.11 -4.36 -6.32
N GLN A 66 -3.75 -4.56 -5.05
CA GLN A 66 -2.58 -5.35 -4.65
C GLN A 66 -2.74 -6.82 -5.08
N ILE A 67 -3.91 -7.42 -4.83
CA ILE A 67 -4.22 -8.79 -5.25
C ILE A 67 -4.15 -8.93 -6.78
N SER A 68 -4.69 -7.96 -7.52
CA SER A 68 -4.62 -7.98 -8.98
C SER A 68 -3.17 -7.92 -9.50
N GLN A 69 -2.31 -7.09 -8.90
CA GLN A 69 -0.89 -7.03 -9.25
C GLN A 69 -0.18 -8.36 -8.97
N LEU A 70 -0.51 -9.00 -7.84
CA LEU A 70 0.02 -10.32 -7.50
C LEU A 70 -0.46 -11.39 -8.48
N GLY A 71 -1.73 -11.35 -8.89
CA GLY A 71 -2.25 -12.28 -9.89
C GLY A 71 -1.54 -12.18 -11.25
N ILE A 72 -1.13 -10.98 -11.66
CA ILE A 72 -0.34 -10.78 -12.88
C ILE A 72 1.07 -11.38 -12.70
N ALA A 73 1.73 -11.08 -11.58
CA ALA A 73 3.07 -11.59 -11.28
C ALA A 73 3.11 -13.13 -11.18
N LEU A 74 2.06 -13.72 -10.58
CA LEU A 74 1.89 -15.17 -10.48
C LEU A 74 1.75 -15.83 -11.85
N LYS A 75 0.97 -15.23 -12.76
CA LYS A 75 0.85 -15.72 -14.15
C LYS A 75 2.15 -15.59 -14.94
N GLN A 76 2.93 -14.53 -14.70
CA GLN A 76 4.25 -14.40 -15.32
C GLN A 76 5.22 -15.47 -14.81
N PHE A 77 5.22 -15.72 -13.51
CA PHE A 77 6.00 -16.80 -12.91
C PHE A 77 5.60 -18.17 -13.47
N GLU A 78 4.29 -18.45 -13.58
CA GLU A 78 3.77 -19.67 -14.20
C GLU A 78 4.20 -19.78 -15.68
N SER A 79 4.18 -18.69 -16.43
CA SER A 79 4.63 -18.69 -17.84
C SER A 79 6.11 -19.07 -17.97
N ASP A 80 6.94 -18.66 -17.03
CA ASP A 80 8.39 -18.90 -17.09
C ASP A 80 8.75 -20.31 -16.58
N PHE A 81 7.98 -20.87 -15.64
CA PHE A 81 8.34 -22.10 -14.94
C PHE A 81 7.35 -23.26 -15.08
N GLY A 82 6.15 -23.01 -15.60
CA GLY A 82 5.09 -23.99 -15.81
C GLY A 82 4.30 -24.39 -14.56
N PHE A 83 4.54 -23.71 -13.43
CA PHE A 83 3.84 -23.95 -12.16
C PHE A 83 3.82 -22.67 -11.30
N PHE A 84 2.92 -22.61 -10.32
CA PHE A 84 2.84 -21.48 -9.39
C PHE A 84 3.83 -21.59 -8.24
N PRO A 85 4.30 -20.47 -7.65
CA PRO A 85 5.13 -20.51 -6.47
C PRO A 85 4.52 -21.43 -5.40
N PRO A 86 5.28 -22.34 -4.78
CA PRO A 86 4.71 -23.26 -3.81
C PRO A 86 4.24 -22.50 -2.54
N GLN A 87 3.17 -22.97 -1.92
CA GLN A 87 2.63 -22.43 -0.66
C GLN A 87 3.62 -22.60 0.50
N SER A 88 4.42 -23.66 0.47
CA SER A 88 5.49 -23.92 1.42
C SER A 88 6.70 -24.51 0.71
N TYR A 89 7.89 -24.12 1.13
CA TYR A 89 9.16 -24.56 0.55
C TYR A 89 10.13 -25.12 1.61
N THR A 90 9.60 -26.02 2.44
CA THR A 90 10.32 -26.61 3.60
C THR A 90 11.40 -27.61 3.18
N ALA A 91 12.36 -27.94 4.05
CA ALA A 91 13.42 -28.93 3.83
C ALA A 91 13.00 -30.43 3.92
N ALA A 92 11.73 -30.75 4.22
CA ALA A 92 11.38 -32.11 4.66
C ALA A 92 10.98 -33.15 3.58
N TYR A 93 10.59 -32.77 2.35
CA TYR A 93 9.86 -33.69 1.44
C TYR A 93 10.31 -33.81 -0.05
N SER A 94 11.18 -32.93 -0.58
CA SER A 94 11.62 -32.98 -2.00
C SER A 94 12.92 -32.18 -2.21
N PRO A 95 14.01 -32.74 -2.78
CA PRO A 95 15.36 -32.18 -2.68
C PRO A 95 15.61 -30.85 -3.42
N SER A 96 14.65 -30.28 -4.14
CA SER A 96 14.69 -28.92 -4.68
C SER A 96 13.45 -28.66 -5.53
N LEU A 97 13.06 -27.40 -5.66
CA LEU A 97 12.28 -26.95 -6.80
C LEU A 97 13.21 -26.94 -8.01
N SER A 98 12.96 -27.82 -8.98
CA SER A 98 13.71 -27.88 -10.24
C SER A 98 13.20 -26.83 -11.20
N LEU A 99 13.93 -25.73 -11.31
CA LEU A 99 13.63 -24.63 -12.21
C LEU A 99 14.42 -24.85 -13.51
N GLY A 100 13.83 -25.56 -14.47
CA GLY A 100 14.54 -25.90 -15.71
C GLY A 100 15.82 -26.71 -15.49
N GLY A 101 15.85 -27.60 -14.49
CA GLY A 101 17.02 -28.41 -14.14
C GLY A 101 18.00 -27.76 -13.17
N VAL A 102 17.68 -26.56 -12.65
CA VAL A 102 18.48 -25.87 -11.64
C VAL A 102 17.75 -25.83 -10.30
N SER A 103 18.42 -26.29 -9.25
CA SER A 103 17.86 -26.52 -7.92
C SER A 103 17.97 -25.30 -7.02
N ILE A 104 16.86 -24.64 -6.64
CA ILE A 104 16.92 -23.55 -5.64
C ILE A 104 17.19 -24.16 -4.24
N PRO A 105 18.14 -23.63 -3.43
CA PRO A 105 18.35 -24.06 -2.05
C PRO A 105 17.05 -23.97 -1.25
N ARG A 106 16.74 -25.01 -0.47
CA ARG A 106 15.53 -25.08 0.36
C ARG A 106 15.67 -24.16 1.56
N ASP A 107 14.54 -23.74 2.14
CA ASP A 107 14.55 -22.86 3.30
C ASP A 107 13.30 -23.11 4.17
N ASP A 108 13.48 -23.53 5.42
CA ASP A 108 12.39 -23.85 6.34
C ASP A 108 11.64 -22.61 6.86
N GLU A 109 12.16 -21.41 6.63
CA GLU A 109 11.47 -20.16 6.90
C GLU A 109 10.41 -19.81 5.85
N LEU A 110 10.30 -20.58 4.76
CA LEU A 110 9.27 -20.43 3.75
C LEU A 110 8.10 -21.40 3.97
N THR A 111 7.63 -21.54 5.21
CA THR A 111 6.64 -22.56 5.62
C THR A 111 5.18 -22.10 5.65
N SER A 112 4.90 -20.80 5.64
CA SER A 112 3.53 -20.29 5.88
C SER A 112 3.26 -18.91 5.27
N GLY A 113 1.99 -18.67 4.94
CA GLY A 113 1.46 -17.39 4.51
C GLY A 113 2.05 -16.87 3.20
N SER A 114 2.27 -15.57 3.12
CA SER A 114 2.81 -14.89 1.94
C SER A 114 4.34 -14.89 1.84
N ARG A 115 5.04 -15.66 2.69
CA ARG A 115 6.52 -15.72 2.72
C ARG A 115 7.09 -16.27 1.41
N CYS A 116 6.55 -17.40 0.94
CA CYS A 116 6.91 -17.98 -0.37
C CYS A 116 6.59 -17.02 -1.52
N LEU A 117 5.42 -16.40 -1.47
CA LEU A 117 4.97 -15.45 -2.48
C LEU A 117 5.97 -14.30 -2.63
N ILE A 118 6.40 -13.71 -1.51
CA ILE A 118 7.39 -12.64 -1.50
C ILE A 118 8.72 -13.12 -2.05
N PHE A 119 9.19 -14.29 -1.60
CA PHE A 119 10.46 -14.84 -2.04
C PHE A 119 10.49 -15.10 -3.55
N PHE A 120 9.51 -15.83 -4.10
CA PHE A 120 9.52 -16.21 -5.51
C PHE A 120 9.15 -15.06 -6.46
N LEU A 121 8.29 -14.14 -6.06
CA LEU A 121 7.89 -13.03 -6.93
C LEU A 121 8.79 -11.81 -6.79
N GLY A 122 9.37 -11.61 -5.60
CA GLY A 122 10.20 -10.44 -5.29
C GLY A 122 11.69 -10.67 -5.49
N SER A 123 12.13 -11.92 -5.64
CA SER A 123 13.54 -12.22 -5.87
C SER A 123 13.87 -12.36 -7.34
N LYS A 124 15.07 -11.92 -7.69
CA LYS A 124 15.72 -12.16 -8.97
C LYS A 124 16.55 -13.42 -8.86
N PHE A 125 16.29 -14.39 -9.72
CA PHE A 125 17.05 -15.64 -9.79
C PHE A 125 18.02 -15.58 -10.96
N ILE A 126 19.31 -15.69 -10.68
CA ILE A 126 20.37 -15.68 -11.69
C ILE A 126 21.03 -17.05 -11.69
N PHE A 127 20.98 -17.69 -12.85
CA PHE A 127 21.52 -19.02 -13.10
C PHE A 127 22.76 -18.87 -13.97
N THR A 128 23.93 -19.20 -13.45
CA THR A 128 25.19 -19.10 -14.19
C THR A 128 25.80 -20.47 -14.36
N SER A 129 25.84 -20.96 -15.60
CA SER A 129 26.61 -22.13 -16.00
C SER A 129 27.92 -21.71 -16.66
N THR A 130 28.79 -22.68 -16.99
CA THR A 130 30.07 -22.41 -17.67
C THR A 130 29.93 -21.74 -19.05
N SER A 131 28.75 -21.83 -19.69
CA SER A 131 28.54 -21.38 -21.08
C SER A 131 27.34 -20.45 -21.26
N PHE A 132 26.55 -20.20 -20.22
CA PHE A 132 25.30 -19.45 -20.31
C PHE A 132 24.85 -18.92 -18.96
N THR A 133 24.31 -17.69 -18.95
CA THR A 133 23.63 -17.09 -17.80
C THR A 133 22.17 -16.82 -18.15
N ALA A 134 21.23 -17.36 -17.36
CA ALA A 134 19.82 -16.99 -17.39
C ALA A 134 19.47 -16.12 -16.17
N THR A 135 18.50 -15.22 -16.35
CA THR A 135 17.97 -14.37 -15.29
C THR A 135 16.46 -14.39 -15.36
N TYR A 136 15.82 -14.65 -14.23
CA TYR A 136 14.36 -14.67 -14.08
C TYR A 136 13.94 -13.76 -12.92
N GLY A 137 12.76 -13.16 -13.05
CA GLY A 137 12.27 -12.17 -12.10
C GLY A 137 13.15 -10.90 -12.00
N PRO A 138 12.90 -10.04 -11.01
CA PRO A 138 11.74 -10.09 -10.11
C PRO A 138 10.45 -9.85 -10.89
N TYR A 139 9.35 -10.46 -10.45
CA TYR A 139 8.04 -10.36 -11.10
C TYR A 139 7.20 -9.22 -10.52
N ILE A 140 7.48 -8.83 -9.28
CA ILE A 140 6.85 -7.69 -8.60
C ILE A 140 7.81 -7.05 -7.60
N GLU A 141 7.72 -5.73 -7.43
CA GLU A 141 8.42 -5.01 -6.37
C GLU A 141 7.51 -4.81 -5.15
N PHE A 142 7.91 -5.35 -4.00
CA PHE A 142 7.19 -5.16 -2.74
C PHE A 142 7.66 -3.90 -2.01
N LYS A 143 6.73 -3.00 -1.69
CA LYS A 143 7.07 -1.80 -0.90
C LYS A 143 7.33 -2.18 0.55
N ARG A 144 8.36 -1.59 1.16
CA ARG A 144 8.70 -1.83 2.58
C ARG A 144 7.54 -1.60 3.55
N SER A 145 6.64 -0.66 3.26
CA SER A 145 5.45 -0.39 4.09
C SER A 145 4.43 -1.53 4.11
N GLN A 146 4.49 -2.45 3.14
CA GLN A 146 3.62 -3.61 3.02
C GLN A 146 4.29 -4.88 3.57
N LEU A 147 5.52 -4.77 4.05
CA LEU A 147 6.30 -5.91 4.52
C LEU A 147 6.42 -5.89 6.04
N SER A 148 6.29 -7.06 6.64
CA SER A 148 6.59 -7.31 8.04
C SER A 148 7.74 -8.27 8.14
N GLN A 149 8.82 -7.85 8.79
CA GLN A 149 9.92 -8.77 9.05
C GLN A 149 9.46 -9.85 10.04
N VAL A 150 9.80 -11.09 9.76
CA VAL A 150 9.64 -12.19 10.70
C VAL A 150 10.87 -12.23 11.60
N SER A 151 10.66 -12.17 12.90
CA SER A 151 11.75 -12.12 13.87
C SER A 151 12.47 -13.46 13.95
N GLY A 152 13.79 -13.45 13.74
CA GLY A 152 14.64 -14.64 13.87
C GLY A 152 14.67 -15.56 12.66
N ALA A 153 14.01 -15.17 11.57
CA ALA A 153 13.97 -15.92 10.32
C ALA A 153 14.87 -15.26 9.29
N ASP A 154 15.95 -15.95 8.92
CA ASP A 154 16.89 -15.50 7.92
C ASP A 154 17.16 -16.62 6.89
N PHE A 155 17.37 -16.26 5.62
CA PHE A 155 17.72 -17.15 4.50
C PHE A 155 19.13 -17.76 4.60
N SER A 156 19.58 -18.04 5.83
CA SER A 156 20.94 -18.45 6.14
C SER A 156 21.11 -19.96 6.11
N ASP A 157 20.80 -20.59 4.98
CA ASP A 157 21.26 -21.93 4.72
C ASP A 157 22.57 -21.88 3.93
N GLY A 158 23.65 -22.26 4.63
CA GLY A 158 25.04 -22.30 4.16
C GLY A 158 25.32 -23.22 2.97
N GLU A 159 24.34 -23.51 2.12
CA GLU A 159 24.50 -24.19 0.85
C GLU A 159 24.28 -23.23 -0.31
N THR A 160 25.27 -22.35 -0.54
CA THR A 160 25.38 -21.67 -1.84
C THR A 160 25.65 -22.71 -2.91
N ILE A 161 24.64 -23.09 -3.68
CA ILE A 161 24.86 -23.86 -4.90
C ILE A 161 25.66 -22.96 -5.84
N GLN A 162 26.86 -23.40 -6.22
CA GLN A 162 27.90 -22.65 -6.93
C GLN A 162 27.43 -21.92 -8.22
N TYR A 163 26.24 -22.24 -8.73
CA TYR A 163 25.70 -21.81 -10.01
C TYR A 163 24.43 -20.95 -9.91
N ILE A 164 23.97 -20.61 -8.70
CA ILE A 164 22.73 -19.86 -8.46
C ILE A 164 23.00 -18.68 -7.53
N SER A 165 22.63 -17.47 -7.95
CA SER A 165 22.52 -16.32 -7.05
C SER A 165 21.08 -15.80 -7.03
N VAL A 166 20.63 -15.44 -5.83
CA VAL A 166 19.31 -14.86 -5.58
C VAL A 166 19.54 -13.43 -5.10
N ASP A 167 18.90 -12.46 -5.75
CA ASP A 167 18.98 -11.03 -5.40
C ASP A 167 17.56 -10.48 -5.17
N GLY A 168 17.21 -10.20 -3.91
CA GLY A 168 15.88 -9.80 -3.43
C GLY A 168 15.63 -10.39 -2.03
N VAL A 169 14.59 -10.11 -1.26
CA VAL A 169 13.68 -8.96 -1.19
C VAL A 169 14.33 -7.97 -0.21
N ASN A 170 15.02 -6.97 -0.78
CA ASN A 170 15.83 -5.93 -0.13
C ASN A 170 17.31 -6.23 0.16
N GLY A 171 17.92 -7.29 -0.39
CA GLY A 171 19.36 -7.56 -0.21
C GLY A 171 19.78 -7.83 1.24
N LEU A 172 18.82 -8.29 2.06
CA LEU A 172 19.01 -8.65 3.45
C LEU A 172 18.65 -10.13 3.61
N SER A 173 19.35 -10.82 4.51
CA SER A 173 19.06 -12.23 4.83
C SER A 173 17.69 -12.43 5.47
N ASN A 174 16.96 -11.38 5.84
CA ASN A 174 15.74 -11.50 6.63
C ASN A 174 14.53 -11.98 5.81
N VAL A 175 13.65 -12.74 6.45
CA VAL A 175 12.38 -13.20 5.87
C VAL A 175 11.24 -12.21 6.18
N TYR A 176 10.36 -12.00 5.20
CA TYR A 176 9.26 -11.05 5.29
C TYR A 176 7.90 -11.70 4.99
N GLU A 177 6.85 -11.12 5.58
CA GLU A 177 5.44 -11.40 5.29
C GLU A 177 4.77 -10.19 4.64
N TYR A 178 3.82 -10.43 3.75
CA TYR A 178 3.09 -9.41 3.01
C TYR A 178 1.79 -9.06 3.73
N LYS A 179 1.60 -7.76 4.01
CA LYS A 179 0.46 -7.23 4.75
C LYS A 179 -0.50 -6.46 3.86
N ASP A 180 -1.78 -6.62 4.17
CA ASP A 180 -2.86 -5.81 3.62
C ASP A 180 -2.90 -4.41 4.27
N PRO A 181 -3.67 -3.46 3.71
CA PRO A 181 -3.89 -2.12 4.29
C PRO A 181 -4.62 -2.11 5.65
N PHE A 182 -5.15 -3.25 6.09
CA PHE A 182 -5.77 -3.43 7.41
C PHE A 182 -4.74 -3.87 8.46
N GLY A 183 -3.56 -4.31 8.03
CA GLY A 183 -2.44 -4.74 8.86
C GLY A 183 -2.42 -6.26 9.13
N SER A 184 -3.29 -7.02 8.46
CA SER A 184 -3.29 -8.48 8.47
C SER A 184 -2.41 -9.02 7.34
N ASN A 185 -1.88 -10.22 7.51
CA ASN A 185 -1.08 -10.86 6.46
C ASN A 185 -1.99 -11.39 5.36
N TYR A 186 -1.52 -11.33 4.10
CA TYR A 186 -2.17 -12.04 3.01
C TYR A 186 -2.03 -13.55 3.18
N TYR A 187 -3.11 -14.26 2.85
CA TYR A 187 -3.12 -15.70 2.73
C TYR A 187 -2.85 -16.09 1.29
N TYR A 188 -2.03 -17.13 1.10
CA TYR A 188 -1.65 -17.65 -0.20
C TYR A 188 -1.69 -19.19 -0.17
N ASP A 189 -2.50 -19.77 -1.05
CA ASP A 189 -2.49 -21.20 -1.32
C ASP A 189 -2.24 -21.44 -2.82
N SER A 190 -1.37 -22.40 -3.11
CA SER A 190 -0.91 -22.76 -4.44
C SER A 190 -1.10 -24.25 -4.67
N ILE A 191 -1.68 -24.62 -5.80
CA ILE A 191 -1.86 -26.03 -6.15
C ILE A 191 -0.53 -26.73 -6.49
N ASN A 192 -0.37 -27.99 -6.06
CA ASN A 192 0.55 -28.96 -6.69
C ASN A 192 -0.13 -30.35 -6.88
N THR A 193 -1.46 -30.33 -7.09
CA THR A 193 -2.47 -31.40 -7.35
C THR A 193 -3.28 -31.94 -6.14
N LEU A 194 -4.47 -32.51 -6.44
CA LEU A 194 -5.75 -32.42 -5.71
C LEU A 194 -5.96 -33.24 -4.40
N PRO A 195 -6.94 -32.81 -3.55
CA PRO A 195 -7.73 -31.59 -3.72
C PRO A 195 -7.12 -30.42 -2.94
N ALA A 196 -6.63 -29.40 -3.65
CA ALA A 196 -6.44 -28.06 -3.08
C ALA A 196 -7.78 -27.32 -3.18
N PRO A 197 -8.36 -26.78 -2.08
CA PRO A 197 -9.80 -26.48 -2.02
C PRO A 197 -10.17 -25.00 -2.19
N THR A 198 -11.31 -24.81 -2.89
CA THR A 198 -12.16 -23.60 -3.10
C THR A 198 -12.58 -22.86 -1.82
N ILE A 199 -13.03 -21.59 -1.83
CA ILE A 199 -13.77 -20.78 -2.84
C ILE A 199 -13.02 -19.46 -3.16
N ASN A 200 -12.77 -19.06 -4.43
CA ASN A 200 -13.33 -19.44 -5.74
C ASN A 200 -12.33 -19.17 -6.92
N ASN A 201 -11.14 -19.77 -6.88
CA ASN A 201 -10.25 -20.19 -8.00
C ASN A 201 -10.35 -19.49 -9.38
N THR A 202 -9.28 -18.84 -9.87
CA THR A 202 -9.14 -18.47 -11.31
C THR A 202 -8.10 -19.29 -12.10
N ALA A 203 -8.08 -20.60 -11.76
CA ALA A 203 -7.53 -21.82 -12.40
C ALA A 203 -6.29 -22.49 -11.77
N SER A 204 -5.73 -22.01 -10.64
CA SER A 204 -4.48 -22.61 -10.10
C SER A 204 -3.96 -22.10 -8.74
N PHE A 205 -4.34 -20.91 -8.28
CA PHE A 205 -3.94 -20.35 -6.98
C PHE A 205 -5.06 -19.54 -6.32
N ASP A 206 -5.04 -19.46 -5.00
CA ASP A 206 -5.96 -18.66 -4.20
C ASP A 206 -5.15 -17.67 -3.34
N ILE A 207 -5.50 -16.38 -3.47
CA ILE A 207 -4.90 -15.31 -2.67
C ILE A 207 -6.00 -14.39 -2.14
N TYR A 208 -5.97 -14.14 -0.84
CA TYR A 208 -6.99 -13.33 -0.18
C TYR A 208 -6.47 -12.59 1.06
N SER A 209 -7.26 -11.61 1.48
CA SER A 209 -7.09 -10.82 2.71
C SER A 209 -8.39 -10.88 3.51
N TYR A 210 -8.26 -11.04 4.83
CA TYR A 210 -9.34 -11.03 5.81
C TYR A 210 -10.05 -9.66 5.95
N GLY A 211 -9.73 -8.68 5.09
CA GLY A 211 -10.46 -7.43 5.04
C GLY A 211 -10.49 -6.63 6.35
N PRO A 212 -11.57 -5.83 6.57
CA PRO A 212 -11.70 -4.93 7.71
C PRO A 212 -11.87 -5.60 9.08
N ASP A 213 -12.49 -6.78 9.15
CA ASP A 213 -12.78 -7.48 10.40
C ASP A 213 -11.60 -8.33 10.90
N LYS A 214 -10.68 -8.67 10.00
CA LYS A 214 -9.48 -9.48 10.23
C LYS A 214 -9.78 -10.89 10.72
N THR A 215 -10.97 -11.40 10.45
CA THR A 215 -11.40 -12.73 10.90
C THR A 215 -11.62 -13.66 9.73
N ASP A 216 -11.09 -14.88 9.84
CA ASP A 216 -11.43 -15.96 8.92
C ASP A 216 -12.82 -16.48 9.29
N ASP A 217 -13.76 -16.32 8.38
CA ASP A 217 -15.13 -16.75 8.52
C ASP A 217 -15.34 -18.22 8.09
N SER A 218 -14.28 -18.92 7.67
CA SER A 218 -14.31 -20.28 7.11
C SER A 218 -15.34 -20.43 5.98
N GLY A 219 -15.60 -19.38 5.21
CA GLY A 219 -16.56 -19.34 4.11
C GLY A 219 -18.03 -19.18 4.51
N VAL A 220 -18.33 -18.80 5.76
CA VAL A 220 -19.71 -18.61 6.27
C VAL A 220 -20.28 -17.22 5.93
N SER A 221 -19.42 -16.23 5.68
CA SER A 221 -19.69 -14.81 5.46
C SER A 221 -18.63 -14.17 4.51
N THR A 222 -18.60 -14.56 3.24
CA THR A 222 -17.66 -14.00 2.21
C THR A 222 -17.83 -12.50 1.89
N SER A 223 -18.50 -11.73 2.75
CA SER A 223 -18.96 -10.37 2.48
C SER A 223 -17.88 -9.30 2.63
N ASP A 224 -16.77 -9.58 3.30
CA ASP A 224 -15.76 -8.59 3.63
C ASP A 224 -14.32 -8.98 3.34
N ASP A 225 -14.06 -10.27 3.10
CA ASP A 225 -12.85 -10.75 2.47
C ASP A 225 -12.64 -10.15 1.08
N ILE A 226 -11.38 -9.98 0.72
CA ILE A 226 -10.97 -9.49 -0.59
C ILE A 226 -10.10 -10.56 -1.23
N THR A 227 -10.55 -11.08 -2.35
CA THR A 227 -9.98 -12.26 -3.01
C THR A 227 -9.56 -11.95 -4.45
N ASN A 228 -8.91 -12.90 -5.12
CA ASN A 228 -8.48 -12.82 -6.52
C ASN A 228 -9.52 -13.24 -7.56
N TRP A 229 -10.74 -13.58 -7.14
CA TRP A 229 -11.79 -14.16 -7.98
C TRP A 229 -12.96 -13.21 -8.24
#